data_AF-A0A1Z8L071-F1
#
_entry.id   AF-A0A1Z8L071-F1
#
_cell.length_a   1.000
_cell.length_b   1.000
_cell.length_c   1.000
_cell.angle_alpha   90.00
_cell.angle_beta   90.00
_cell.angle_gamma   90.00
#
_symmetry.space_group_name_H-M   'P 1'
#
loop_
_entity.id
_entity.type
_entity.pdbx_description
1 polymer ?
#
loop_
_entity_poly.entity_id
_entity_poly.type
_entity_poly.pdbx_seq_one_letter_code
_entity_poly.pdbx_strand_id
1 'polypeptide(L)'
;MTSFITDDIFTRIPPIQTLKAWEPYSDCVDVLFLFQNSDIVDGDEELTEWRLYWVSGISLLRTVGHVLAKVDALASPAHTAAVERLWSTLKADKQSSAIFWKFINEERNNLLKTYTFGAKLSSDEYGYFIEYANGQDAFQLFREAVYWWRYQLEVLEETIRAIELC
;
A
#
# COMPACT_ATOMS: atom_id res chain seq x y z
N MET A 1 15.99 -3.42 2.15
CA MET A 1 14.71 -2.93 2.70
C MET A 1 14.21 -4.01 3.64
N THR A 2 13.78 -3.67 4.86
CA THR A 2 13.15 -4.66 5.74
C THR A 2 11.83 -5.08 5.13
N SER A 3 11.56 -6.38 5.01
CA SER A 3 10.26 -6.87 4.55
C SER A 3 9.25 -6.88 5.70
N PHE A 4 8.03 -6.49 5.40
CA PHE A 4 6.84 -6.46 6.25
C PHE A 4 5.94 -7.68 5.99
N ILE A 5 6.26 -8.52 5.00
CA ILE A 5 5.53 -9.76 4.71
C ILE A 5 5.66 -10.71 5.90
N THR A 6 4.55 -10.88 6.60
CA THR A 6 4.44 -11.64 7.85
C THR A 6 3.04 -12.24 7.92
N ASP A 7 2.88 -13.50 8.32
CA ASP A 7 1.58 -14.18 8.27
C ASP A 7 0.92 -14.16 6.88
N ASP A 8 -0.27 -14.73 6.77
CA ASP A 8 -1.06 -14.72 5.53
C ASP A 8 -2.00 -13.52 5.49
N ILE A 9 -1.80 -12.62 4.51
CA ILE A 9 -2.62 -11.41 4.33
C ILE A 9 -4.09 -11.68 3.98
N PHE A 10 -4.40 -12.85 3.44
CA PHE A 10 -5.76 -13.20 3.03
C PHE A 10 -6.59 -13.83 4.15
N THR A 11 -5.94 -14.36 5.18
CA THR A 11 -6.62 -15.09 6.27
C THR A 11 -6.40 -14.49 7.65
N ARG A 12 -5.32 -13.73 7.87
CA ARG A 12 -5.05 -13.06 9.14
C ARG A 12 -5.88 -11.79 9.27
N ILE A 13 -6.79 -11.79 10.24
CA ILE A 13 -7.57 -10.61 10.61
C ILE A 13 -6.89 -9.91 11.81
N PRO A 14 -6.55 -8.61 11.69
CA PRO A 14 -6.05 -7.83 12.82
C PRO A 14 -7.05 -7.83 13.99
N PRO A 15 -6.61 -7.95 15.25
CA PRO A 15 -7.52 -8.06 16.40
C PRO A 15 -8.27 -6.76 16.71
N ILE A 16 -7.77 -5.61 16.23
CA ILE A 16 -8.36 -4.29 16.46
C ILE A 16 -8.44 -3.58 15.10
N GLN A 17 -9.65 -3.16 14.73
CA GLN A 17 -9.92 -2.46 13.47
C GLN A 17 -10.95 -1.34 13.69
N THR A 18 -10.58 -0.31 14.46
CA THR A 18 -11.46 0.82 14.79
C THR A 18 -11.30 2.00 13.83
N LEU A 19 -10.15 2.13 13.17
CA LEU A 19 -9.86 3.16 12.17
C LEU A 19 -10.68 2.94 10.89
N LYS A 20 -11.24 4.01 10.31
CA LYS A 20 -11.91 3.92 9.00
C LYS A 20 -10.95 3.57 7.86
N ALA A 21 -9.66 3.86 8.02
CA ALA A 21 -8.64 3.49 7.04
C ALA A 21 -8.52 1.97 6.79
N TRP A 22 -9.10 1.11 7.64
CA TRP A 22 -9.21 -0.33 7.37
C TRP A 22 -10.10 -0.66 6.17
N GLU A 23 -11.10 0.18 5.85
CA GLU A 23 -11.98 -0.02 4.69
C GLU A 23 -11.20 0.01 3.36
N PRO A 24 -10.53 1.10 2.97
CA PRO A 24 -9.74 1.12 1.74
C PRO A 24 -8.53 0.17 1.79
N TYR A 25 -8.07 -0.22 2.98
CA TYR A 25 -7.05 -1.26 3.13
C TYR A 25 -7.59 -2.63 2.72
N SER A 26 -8.82 -2.98 3.10
CA SER A 26 -9.45 -4.24 2.70
C SER A 26 -9.51 -4.37 1.17
N ASP A 27 -9.91 -3.29 0.50
CA ASP A 27 -9.91 -3.25 -0.97
C ASP A 27 -8.49 -3.40 -1.57
N CYS A 28 -7.44 -2.94 -0.87
CA CYS A 28 -6.06 -3.20 -1.32
C CYS A 28 -5.74 -4.70 -1.32
N VAL A 29 -6.24 -5.45 -0.33
CA VAL A 29 -6.06 -6.90 -0.23
C VAL A 29 -6.82 -7.60 -1.35
N ASP A 30 -8.03 -7.16 -1.66
CA ASP A 30 -8.82 -7.70 -2.77
C ASP A 30 -8.14 -7.44 -4.12
N VAL A 31 -7.65 -6.22 -4.37
CA VAL A 31 -6.88 -5.90 -5.58
C VAL A 31 -5.59 -6.74 -5.66
N LEU A 32 -4.91 -6.96 -4.53
CA LEU A 32 -3.73 -7.83 -4.47
C LEU A 32 -4.07 -9.26 -4.88
N PHE A 33 -5.18 -9.80 -4.36
CA PHE A 33 -5.65 -11.13 -4.75
C PHE A 33 -5.98 -11.20 -6.25
N LEU A 34 -6.73 -10.23 -6.77
CA LEU A 34 -7.10 -10.19 -8.19
C LEU A 34 -5.88 -10.10 -9.09
N PHE A 35 -4.92 -9.23 -8.77
CA PHE A 35 -3.70 -9.07 -9.55
C PHE A 35 -2.81 -10.33 -9.49
N GLN A 36 -2.74 -11.00 -8.35
CA GLN A 36 -1.98 -12.25 -8.23
C GLN A 36 -2.55 -13.37 -9.13
N ASN A 37 -3.86 -13.37 -9.35
CA ASN A 37 -4.57 -14.43 -10.05
C ASN A 37 -5.01 -14.03 -11.47
N SER A 38 -4.51 -12.91 -11.99
CA SER A 38 -4.79 -12.46 -13.36
C SER A 38 -3.63 -12.80 -14.30
N ASP A 39 -3.95 -13.24 -15.51
CA ASP A 39 -2.97 -13.31 -16.59
C ASP A 39 -2.55 -11.90 -17.02
N ILE A 40 -1.28 -11.73 -17.36
CA ILE A 40 -0.72 -10.48 -17.88
C ILE A 40 -0.39 -10.57 -19.38
N VAL A 41 -0.47 -11.78 -19.95
CA VAL A 41 -0.28 -12.06 -21.38
C VAL A 41 -1.21 -13.18 -21.85
N ASP A 42 -1.58 -13.14 -23.13
CA ASP A 42 -2.13 -14.28 -23.88
C ASP A 42 -1.19 -14.58 -25.06
N GLY A 43 -0.36 -15.62 -24.91
CA GLY A 43 0.77 -15.84 -25.80
C GLY A 43 1.79 -14.71 -25.72
N ASP A 44 1.99 -13.99 -26.83
CA ASP A 44 2.92 -12.85 -26.93
C ASP A 44 2.19 -11.47 -26.81
N GLU A 45 0.87 -11.47 -26.58
CA GLU A 45 0.06 -10.25 -26.47
C GLU A 45 -0.08 -9.79 -25.00
N GLU A 46 0.19 -8.50 -24.72
CA GLU A 46 -0.02 -7.90 -23.40
C GLU A 46 -1.51 -7.78 -23.07
N LEU A 47 -1.94 -8.37 -21.96
CA LEU A 47 -3.27 -8.17 -21.39
C LEU A 47 -3.25 -6.93 -20.50
N THR A 48 -3.85 -5.82 -20.94
CA THR A 48 -3.73 -4.51 -20.27
C THR A 48 -4.51 -4.40 -18.95
N GLU A 49 -5.27 -5.42 -18.56
CA GLU A 49 -6.06 -5.50 -17.33
C GLU A 49 -5.20 -5.27 -16.07
N TRP A 50 -3.93 -5.68 -16.08
CA TRP A 50 -3.00 -5.44 -14.96
C TRP A 50 -2.88 -3.94 -14.63
N ARG A 51 -3.05 -3.05 -15.62
CA ARG A 51 -3.02 -1.59 -15.43
C ARG A 51 -4.18 -1.10 -14.58
N LEU A 52 -5.35 -1.75 -14.67
CA LEU A 52 -6.52 -1.41 -13.85
C LEU A 52 -6.29 -1.81 -12.40
N TYR A 53 -5.70 -2.98 -12.15
CA TYR A 53 -5.29 -3.40 -10.81
C TYR A 53 -4.21 -2.47 -10.26
N TRP A 54 -3.24 -2.07 -11.09
CA TRP A 54 -2.20 -1.14 -10.69
C TRP A 54 -2.76 0.24 -10.29
N VAL A 55 -3.61 0.84 -11.15
CA VAL A 55 -4.25 2.13 -10.86
C VAL A 55 -5.12 2.05 -9.61
N SER A 56 -5.94 0.99 -9.48
CA SER A 56 -6.80 0.79 -8.32
C SER A 56 -5.99 0.62 -7.04
N GLY A 57 -4.99 -0.27 -7.08
CA GLY A 57 -4.11 -0.58 -5.95
C GLY A 57 -3.36 0.65 -5.45
N ILE A 58 -2.68 1.39 -6.33
CA ILE A 58 -1.94 2.61 -5.94
C ILE A 58 -2.89 3.70 -5.42
N SER A 59 -4.07 3.83 -6.01
CA SER A 59 -5.09 4.79 -5.54
C SER A 59 -5.58 4.42 -4.14
N LEU A 60 -5.90 3.16 -3.89
CA LEU A 60 -6.34 2.67 -2.58
C LEU A 60 -5.25 2.79 -1.52
N LEU A 61 -4.00 2.40 -1.82
CA LEU A 61 -2.85 2.61 -0.93
C LEU A 61 -2.70 4.10 -0.55
N ARG A 62 -2.99 5.03 -1.47
CA ARG A 62 -2.98 6.46 -1.15
C ARG A 62 -4.20 6.86 -0.32
N THR A 63 -5.37 6.28 -0.60
CA THR A 63 -6.63 6.52 0.12
C THR A 63 -6.49 6.14 1.59
N VAL A 64 -5.86 5.00 1.93
CA VAL A 64 -5.57 4.62 3.34
C VAL A 64 -4.92 5.78 4.10
N GLY A 65 -3.80 6.30 3.59
CA GLY A 65 -3.12 7.45 4.20
C GLY A 65 -3.94 8.74 4.17
N HIS A 66 -4.82 8.93 3.19
CA HIS A 66 -5.70 10.11 3.15
C HIS A 66 -6.79 10.04 4.22
N VAL A 67 -7.46 8.89 4.36
CA VAL A 67 -8.48 8.63 5.37
C VAL A 67 -7.89 8.78 6.77
N LEU A 68 -6.70 8.21 7.02
CA LEU A 68 -5.97 8.44 8.28
C LEU A 68 -5.82 9.93 8.59
N ALA A 69 -5.30 10.70 7.64
CA ALA A 69 -4.94 12.11 7.86
C ALA A 69 -6.14 13.06 7.89
N LYS A 70 -7.28 12.70 7.31
CA LYS A 70 -8.41 13.61 7.07
C LYS A 70 -9.72 13.17 7.70
N VAL A 71 -9.82 11.91 8.11
CA VAL A 71 -11.03 11.35 8.71
C VAL A 71 -10.69 10.85 10.11
N ASP A 72 -9.79 9.86 10.22
CA ASP A 72 -9.49 9.25 11.52
C ASP A 72 -8.80 10.23 12.47
N ALA A 73 -7.87 11.06 11.98
CA ALA A 73 -7.21 12.08 12.80
C ALA A 73 -8.19 13.09 13.44
N LEU A 74 -9.42 13.21 12.94
CA LEU A 74 -10.44 14.13 13.47
C LEU A 74 -11.35 13.49 14.52
N ALA A 75 -11.23 12.18 14.77
CA ALA A 75 -12.12 11.45 15.67
C ALA A 75 -11.93 11.83 17.14
N SER A 76 -10.69 12.01 17.59
CA SER A 76 -10.36 12.45 18.95
C SER A 76 -8.95 13.07 19.02
N PRO A 77 -8.61 13.82 20.10
CA PRO A 77 -7.24 14.31 20.29
C PRO A 77 -6.19 13.19 20.31
N ALA A 78 -6.53 12.00 20.80
CA ALA A 78 -5.66 10.84 20.78
C ALA A 78 -5.35 10.38 19.34
N HIS A 79 -6.37 10.35 18.47
CA HIS A 79 -6.20 10.04 17.05
C HIS A 79 -5.33 11.09 16.35
N THR A 80 -5.60 12.38 16.60
CA THR A 80 -4.79 13.48 16.04
C THR A 80 -3.31 13.29 16.41
N ALA A 81 -3.00 13.10 17.69
CA ALA A 81 -1.64 12.94 18.17
C ALA A 81 -0.94 11.69 17.60
N ALA A 82 -1.64 10.55 17.50
CA ALA A 82 -1.09 9.32 16.95
C ALA A 82 -0.79 9.45 15.44
N VAL A 83 -1.73 9.99 14.67
CA VAL A 83 -1.57 10.17 13.22
C VAL A 83 -0.49 11.20 12.90
N GLU A 84 -0.42 12.33 13.62
CA GLU A 84 0.65 13.31 13.46
C GLU A 84 2.03 12.73 13.77
N ARG A 85 2.12 11.87 14.78
CA ARG A 85 3.36 11.15 15.13
C ARG A 85 3.79 10.20 14.02
N LEU A 86 2.86 9.44 13.44
CA LEU A 86 3.15 8.59 12.28
C LEU A 86 3.74 9.44 11.15
N TRP A 87 3.04 10.49 10.72
CA TRP A 87 3.51 11.34 9.61
C TRP A 87 4.86 12.00 9.89
N SER A 88 5.07 12.44 11.12
CA SER A 88 6.34 13.02 11.55
C SER A 88 7.49 12.01 11.46
N THR A 89 7.24 10.77 11.89
CA THR A 89 8.21 9.66 11.82
C THR A 89 8.56 9.33 10.38
N LEU A 90 7.55 9.17 9.51
CA LEU A 90 7.76 8.88 8.10
C LEU A 90 8.54 10.00 7.39
N LYS A 91 8.33 11.25 7.79
CA LYS A 91 9.01 12.42 7.22
C LYS A 91 10.45 12.57 7.72
N ALA A 92 10.72 12.19 8.97
CA ALA A 92 12.03 12.30 9.60
C ALA A 92 13.06 11.36 8.94
N ASP A 93 12.64 10.16 8.53
CA ASP A 93 13.49 9.22 7.82
C ASP A 93 12.77 8.63 6.59
N LYS A 94 12.95 9.32 5.46
CA LYS A 94 12.40 8.89 4.17
C LYS A 94 13.06 7.63 3.62
N GLN A 95 14.28 7.32 4.06
CA GLN A 95 15.01 6.18 3.53
C GLN A 95 14.48 4.88 4.16
N SER A 96 14.26 4.85 5.47
CA SER A 96 13.56 3.72 6.11
C SER A 96 12.08 3.67 5.74
N SER A 97 11.48 4.81 5.40
CA SER A 97 10.08 4.92 4.93
C SER A 97 9.94 4.88 3.40
N ALA A 98 10.84 4.18 2.71
CA ALA A 98 10.92 4.18 1.25
C ALA A 98 9.65 3.60 0.57
N ILE A 99 8.96 2.63 1.18
CA ILE A 99 7.68 2.11 0.66
C ILE A 99 6.67 3.25 0.48
N PHE A 100 6.56 4.16 1.45
CA PHE A 100 5.66 5.30 1.31
C PHE A 100 6.19 6.33 0.31
N TRP A 101 7.44 6.78 0.46
CA TRP A 101 7.94 7.93 -0.29
C TRP A 101 8.36 7.62 -1.72
N LYS A 102 9.12 6.53 -1.92
CA LYS A 102 9.72 6.13 -3.20
C LYS A 102 8.83 5.21 -4.03
N PHE A 103 7.77 4.67 -3.43
CA PHE A 103 6.79 3.86 -4.13
C PHE A 103 5.40 4.49 -4.10
N ILE A 104 4.65 4.39 -3.00
CA ILE A 104 3.23 4.81 -2.95
C ILE A 104 3.05 6.26 -3.41
N ASN A 105 3.84 7.20 -2.86
CA ASN A 105 3.68 8.62 -3.15
C ASN A 105 4.17 8.99 -4.55
N GLU A 106 5.30 8.45 -4.99
CA GLU A 106 5.86 8.69 -6.32
C GLU A 106 4.96 8.09 -7.41
N GLU A 107 4.59 6.82 -7.30
CA GLU A 107 3.76 6.18 -8.31
C GLU A 107 2.37 6.80 -8.37
N ARG A 108 1.80 7.19 -7.23
CA ARG A 108 0.55 7.96 -7.25
C ARG A 108 0.71 9.28 -7.98
N ASN A 109 1.83 9.98 -7.85
CA ASN A 109 2.06 11.21 -8.63
C ASN A 109 2.16 10.89 -10.12
N ASN A 110 2.86 9.83 -10.50
CA ASN A 110 2.96 9.39 -11.89
C ASN A 110 1.56 9.10 -12.48
N LEU A 111 0.75 8.30 -11.79
CA LEU A 111 -0.56 7.91 -12.29
C LEU A 111 -1.56 9.07 -12.28
N LEU A 112 -1.72 9.77 -11.15
CA LEU A 112 -2.82 10.72 -10.97
C LEU A 112 -2.52 12.14 -11.43
N LYS A 113 -1.24 12.49 -11.67
CA LYS A 113 -0.87 13.84 -12.14
C LYS A 113 -0.41 13.85 -13.60
N THR A 114 0.21 12.78 -14.07
CA THR A 114 0.77 12.73 -15.43
C THR A 114 0.25 11.56 -16.26
N TYR A 115 -0.55 10.67 -15.67
CA TYR A 115 -1.05 9.44 -16.30
C TYR A 115 0.08 8.63 -16.97
N THR A 116 1.17 8.46 -16.22
CA THR A 116 2.33 7.66 -16.61
C THR A 116 2.50 6.53 -15.62
N PHE A 117 2.94 5.36 -16.10
CA PHE A 117 3.14 4.18 -15.27
C PHE A 117 4.62 4.01 -14.99
N GLY A 118 4.97 3.84 -13.71
CA GLY A 118 6.29 3.36 -13.32
C GLY A 118 6.45 1.85 -13.53
N ALA A 119 5.34 1.14 -13.75
CA ALA A 119 5.31 -0.28 -14.07
C ALA A 119 5.16 -0.53 -15.58
N LYS A 120 5.74 -1.63 -16.10
CA LYS A 120 5.62 -2.08 -17.49
C LYS A 120 5.69 -3.60 -17.58
N LEU A 121 5.13 -4.17 -18.64
CA LEU A 121 5.37 -5.58 -18.98
C LEU A 121 6.85 -5.79 -19.30
N SER A 122 7.43 -6.84 -18.74
CA SER A 122 8.79 -7.30 -18.99
C SER A 122 8.80 -8.83 -19.08
N SER A 123 9.95 -9.38 -19.48
CA SER A 123 10.15 -10.84 -19.52
C SER A 123 11.59 -11.19 -19.18
N ASP A 124 11.77 -12.36 -18.59
CA ASP A 124 13.07 -12.99 -18.36
C ASP A 124 13.03 -14.49 -18.69
N GLU A 125 14.01 -15.26 -18.22
CA GLU A 125 14.08 -16.71 -18.45
C GLU A 125 12.93 -17.52 -17.80
N TYR A 126 12.21 -16.93 -16.85
CA TYR A 126 11.08 -17.55 -16.13
C TYR A 126 9.71 -17.13 -16.67
N GLY A 127 9.67 -16.20 -17.63
CA GLY A 127 8.44 -15.79 -18.32
C GLY A 127 8.18 -14.29 -18.22
N TYR A 128 6.91 -13.91 -18.42
CA TYR A 128 6.48 -12.53 -18.33
C TYR A 128 6.19 -12.11 -16.88
N PHE A 129 6.50 -10.87 -16.56
CA PHE A 129 6.17 -10.24 -15.28
C PHE A 129 6.00 -8.73 -15.45
N ILE A 130 5.48 -8.06 -14.42
CA ILE A 130 5.41 -6.59 -14.42
C ILE A 130 6.62 -6.04 -13.69
N GLU A 131 7.48 -5.33 -14.40
CA GLU A 131 8.68 -4.67 -13.85
C GLU A 131 8.34 -3.25 -13.43
N TYR A 132 8.69 -2.86 -12.21
CA TYR A 132 8.64 -1.48 -11.74
C TYR A 132 9.94 -0.75 -12.10
N ALA A 133 9.90 0.59 -12.22
CA ALA A 133 10.96 1.44 -12.76
C ALA A 133 12.36 1.29 -12.11
N ASN A 134 12.43 0.70 -10.92
CA ASN A 134 13.67 0.41 -10.21
C ASN A 134 14.18 -1.03 -10.41
N GLY A 135 13.61 -1.78 -11.36
CA GLY A 135 13.95 -3.17 -11.69
C GLY A 135 13.34 -4.22 -10.74
N GLN A 136 12.50 -3.81 -9.79
CA GLN A 136 11.80 -4.76 -8.92
C GLN A 136 10.56 -5.33 -9.61
N ASP A 137 10.16 -6.54 -9.20
CA ASP A 137 8.83 -7.07 -9.50
C ASP A 137 7.76 -6.16 -8.89
N ALA A 138 6.89 -5.63 -9.74
CA ALA A 138 5.87 -4.66 -9.37
C ALA A 138 4.79 -5.28 -8.47
N PHE A 139 4.44 -6.56 -8.69
CA PHE A 139 3.50 -7.27 -7.85
C PHE A 139 4.05 -7.46 -6.44
N GLN A 140 5.31 -7.89 -6.30
CA GLN A 140 5.96 -8.01 -4.99
C GLN A 140 6.09 -6.66 -4.28
N LEU A 141 6.40 -5.60 -5.02
CA LEU A 141 6.46 -4.25 -4.46
C LEU A 141 5.08 -3.76 -3.97
N PHE A 142 4.02 -4.02 -4.74
CA PHE A 142 2.65 -3.73 -4.34
C PHE A 142 2.24 -4.54 -3.10
N ARG A 143 2.51 -5.85 -3.10
CA ARG A 143 2.29 -6.74 -1.95
C ARG A 143 2.97 -6.18 -0.70
N GLU A 144 4.25 -5.89 -0.78
CA GLU A 144 5.05 -5.32 0.30
C GLU A 144 4.43 -4.02 0.85
N ALA A 145 3.88 -3.17 -0.01
CA ALA A 145 3.17 -1.97 0.39
C ALA A 145 1.83 -2.23 1.10
N VAL A 146 1.08 -3.27 0.70
CA VAL A 146 -0.14 -3.69 1.42
C VAL A 146 0.22 -4.16 2.84
N TYR A 147 1.23 -5.04 2.98
CA TYR A 147 1.71 -5.49 4.30
C TYR A 147 2.23 -4.33 5.15
N TRP A 148 2.93 -3.38 4.54
CA TRP A 148 3.40 -2.19 5.22
C TRP A 148 2.24 -1.38 5.81
N TRP A 149 1.17 -1.13 5.05
CA TRP A 149 -0.01 -0.44 5.59
C TRP A 149 -0.68 -1.21 6.72
N ARG A 150 -0.81 -2.54 6.61
CA ARG A 150 -1.35 -3.37 7.69
C ARG A 150 -0.58 -3.15 8.99
N TYR A 151 0.76 -3.19 8.90
CA TYR A 151 1.64 -2.94 10.04
C TYR A 151 1.42 -1.51 10.61
N GLN A 152 1.38 -0.48 9.76
CA GLN A 152 1.17 0.90 10.24
C GLN A 152 -0.20 1.08 10.92
N LEU A 153 -1.25 0.45 10.39
CA LEU A 153 -2.59 0.52 10.96
C LEU A 153 -2.64 -0.19 12.33
N GLU A 154 -2.04 -1.37 12.46
CA GLU A 154 -1.96 -2.08 13.75
C GLU A 154 -1.22 -1.27 14.82
N VAL A 155 -0.08 -0.69 14.46
CA VAL A 155 0.69 0.18 15.37
C VAL A 155 -0.12 1.42 15.77
N LEU A 156 -0.91 1.99 14.85
CA LEU A 156 -1.77 3.14 15.16
C LEU A 156 -2.89 2.76 16.13
N GLU A 157 -3.57 1.63 15.93
CA GLU A 157 -4.62 1.14 16.83
C GLU A 157 -4.08 0.98 18.26
N GLU A 158 -2.91 0.36 18.41
CA GLU A 158 -2.25 0.20 19.72
C GLU A 158 -1.85 1.54 20.33
N THR A 159 -1.32 2.45 19.51
CA THR A 159 -0.89 3.79 19.96
C THR A 159 -2.07 4.62 20.46
N ILE A 160 -3.19 4.62 19.74
CA ILE A 160 -4.40 5.37 20.11
C ILE A 160 -4.96 4.83 21.41
N ARG A 161 -5.11 3.50 21.51
CA ARG A 161 -5.58 2.84 22.73
C ARG A 161 -4.69 3.15 23.93
N ALA A 162 -3.36 3.18 23.75
CA ALA A 162 -2.44 3.52 24.82
C ALA A 162 -2.59 4.98 25.28
N ILE A 163 -2.80 5.93 24.35
CA ILE A 163 -3.02 7.34 24.69
C ILE A 163 -4.34 7.53 25.45
N GLU A 164 -5.40 6.82 25.08
CA GLU A 164 -6.72 6.93 25.74
C GLU A 164 -6.75 6.34 27.17
N LEU A 165 -5.80 5.46 27.51
CA LEU A 165 -5.65 4.87 28.83
C LEU A 165 -4.75 5.68 29.78
N CYS A 166 -4.08 6.73 29.29
CA CYS A 166 -3.22 7.63 30.06
C CYS A 166 -3.97 8.88 30.53
#